data_AF-A0A9Q0VH60-F1
#
_entry.id   AF-A0A9Q0VH60-F1
#
_cell.length_a   1.000
_cell.length_b   1.000
_cell.length_c   1.000
_cell.angle_alpha   90.00
_cell.angle_beta   90.00
_cell.angle_gamma   90.00
#
_symmetry.space_group_name_H-M   'P 1'
#
loop_
_entity.id
_entity.type
_entity.pdbx_description
1 polymer ?
#
loop_
_entity_poly.entity_id
_entity_poly.type
_entity_poly.pdbx_seq_one_letter_code
_entity_poly.pdbx_strand_id
1 'polypeptide(L)'
;MLQLFLWHYKCLDGNADAVEFCTHEPYHNVLAAATYKLQEGDRPSRASSILLFDVNADVGRFDLFYHVETAGIFDFKWSPVGCNGNVGQCLLKLMLMVT
;
A
#
# COMPACT_ATOMS: atom_id res chain seq x y z
N MET A 1 -15.96 8.07 31.80
CA MET A 1 -15.30 6.82 31.40
C MET A 1 -14.77 7.07 30.00
N LEU A 2 -13.50 7.42 29.86
CA LEU A 2 -12.89 7.80 28.57
C LEU A 2 -12.88 6.56 27.68
N GLN A 3 -13.68 6.56 26.63
CA GLN A 3 -13.60 5.59 25.57
C GLN A 3 -12.29 5.88 24.82
N LEU A 4 -11.24 5.14 25.17
CA LEU A 4 -9.99 5.12 24.41
C LEU A 4 -10.38 4.83 22.96
N PHE A 5 -10.20 5.80 22.07
CA PHE A 5 -10.15 5.55 20.64
C PHE A 5 -9.05 4.50 20.45
N LEU A 6 -9.46 3.26 20.18
CA LEU A 6 -8.54 2.18 19.81
C LEU A 6 -7.99 2.53 18.43
N TRP A 7 -6.86 3.23 18.41
CA TRP A 7 -6.11 3.48 17.19
C TRP A 7 -5.53 2.16 16.69
N HIS A 8 -5.90 1.76 15.47
CA HIS A 8 -5.26 0.66 14.77
C HIS A 8 -4.04 1.21 14.04
N TYR A 9 -2.88 0.59 14.23
CA TYR A 9 -1.63 0.98 13.56
C TYR A 9 -0.90 -0.25 13.00
N LYS A 10 -0.12 -0.03 11.96
CA LYS A 10 0.78 -1.03 11.37
C LYS A 10 2.14 -0.39 11.16
N CYS A 11 3.20 -1.07 11.60
CA CYS A 11 4.57 -0.67 11.32
C CYS A 11 4.96 -1.18 9.94
N LEU A 12 5.42 -0.27 9.08
CA LEU A 12 5.99 -0.63 7.79
C LEU A 12 7.49 -0.80 7.93
N ASP A 13 8.08 -1.66 7.09
CA ASP A 13 9.53 -1.72 6.98
C ASP A 13 10.03 -0.60 6.06
N GLY A 14 9.92 0.65 6.53
CA GLY A 14 10.30 1.86 5.81
C GLY A 14 9.33 3.02 6.00
N ASN A 15 9.65 4.13 5.35
CA ASN A 15 8.71 5.25 5.26
C ASN A 15 7.55 4.85 4.33
N ALA A 16 6.36 5.37 4.60
CA ALA A 16 5.26 5.31 3.66
C ALA A 16 5.40 6.49 2.70
N ASP A 17 5.85 6.24 1.47
CA ASP A 17 6.07 7.29 0.47
C ASP A 17 4.79 7.62 -0.30
N ALA A 18 3.92 6.62 -0.48
CA ALA A 18 2.59 6.80 -1.05
C ALA A 18 1.58 5.92 -0.30
N VAL A 19 0.39 6.46 -0.05
CA VAL A 19 -0.72 5.77 0.62
C VAL A 19 -2.02 6.24 -0.02
N GLU A 20 -2.80 5.33 -0.62
CA GLU A 20 -4.09 5.68 -1.22
C GLU A 20 -5.12 4.56 -1.03
N PHE A 21 -6.37 4.95 -0.75
CA PHE A 21 -7.51 4.04 -0.84
C PHE A 21 -7.86 3.76 -2.30
N CYS A 22 -8.33 2.53 -2.57
CA CYS A 22 -8.85 2.19 -3.88
C CYS A 22 -10.11 3.02 -4.17
N THR A 23 -10.18 3.61 -5.36
CA THR A 23 -11.31 4.45 -5.79
C THR A 23 -12.40 3.64 -6.49
N HIS A 24 -12.20 2.33 -6.67
CA HIS A 24 -13.12 1.45 -7.37
C HIS A 24 -13.98 0.64 -6.41
N GLU A 25 -15.30 0.71 -6.59
CA GLU A 25 -16.23 -0.23 -5.97
C GLU A 25 -16.05 -1.64 -6.57
N PRO A 26 -16.14 -2.71 -5.77
CA PRO A 26 -16.49 -2.78 -4.34
C PRO A 26 -15.31 -2.66 -3.36
N TYR A 27 -14.16 -2.15 -3.79
CA TYR A 27 -12.88 -2.25 -3.08
C TYR A 27 -12.46 -0.98 -2.33
N HIS A 28 -13.38 -0.04 -2.04
CA HIS A 28 -13.04 1.18 -1.29
C HIS A 28 -12.47 0.93 0.10
N ASN A 29 -12.69 -0.26 0.65
CA ASN A 29 -12.08 -0.73 1.90
C ASN A 29 -10.59 -1.07 1.75
N VAL A 30 -10.07 -1.19 0.53
CA VAL A 30 -8.67 -1.54 0.27
C VAL A 30 -7.80 -0.29 0.32
N LEU A 31 -6.81 -0.31 1.22
CA LEU A 31 -5.77 0.71 1.32
C LEU A 31 -4.45 0.16 0.76
N ALA A 32 -3.88 0.85 -0.22
CA ALA A 32 -2.52 0.58 -0.66
C ALA A 32 -1.53 1.49 0.08
N ALA A 33 -0.37 0.94 0.42
CA ALA A 33 0.80 1.70 0.84
C ALA A 33 2.03 1.22 0.06
N ALA A 34 2.92 2.14 -0.26
CA ALA A 34 4.23 1.84 -0.83
C ALA A 34 5.32 2.38 0.07
N THR A 35 6.38 1.60 0.20
CA THR A 35 7.60 2.01 0.89
C THR A 35 8.73 2.17 -0.10
N TYR A 36 9.65 3.07 0.18
CA TYR A 36 10.91 3.21 -0.51
C TYR A 36 12.03 3.45 0.49
N LYS A 37 13.13 2.72 0.29
CA LYS A 37 14.37 2.88 1.02
C LYS A 37 15.52 2.94 0.04
N LEU A 38 16.29 4.02 0.11
CA LEU A 38 17.59 4.13 -0.50
C LEU A 38 18.66 3.94 0.58
N GLN A 39 19.50 2.92 0.43
CA GLN A 39 20.73 2.82 1.21
C GLN A 39 21.85 3.45 0.39
N GLU A 40 22.38 4.57 0.89
CA GLU A 40 23.51 5.28 0.30
C GLU A 40 24.85 4.64 0.71
N GLY A 41 25.90 4.84 -0.10
CA GLY A 41 27.25 4.33 0.16
C GLY A 41 27.96 3.90 -1.13
N ASP A 42 29.14 3.26 -0.99
CA ASP A 42 29.97 2.80 -2.11
C ASP A 42 29.24 1.77 -3.00
N ARG A 43 28.24 1.07 -2.45
CA ARG A 43 27.34 0.17 -3.16
C ARG A 43 25.89 0.52 -2.82
N PRO A 44 25.28 1.48 -3.51
CA PRO A 44 23.92 1.89 -3.20
C PRO A 44 22.94 0.75 -3.46
N SER A 45 21.94 0.61 -2.60
CA SER A 45 20.86 -0.36 -2.78
C SER A 45 19.50 0.31 -2.63
N ARG A 46 18.51 -0.22 -3.35
CA ARG A 46 17.13 0.24 -3.29
C ARG A 46 16.26 -0.93 -2.89
N ALA A 47 15.38 -0.68 -1.94
CA ALA A 47 14.35 -1.62 -1.51
C ALA A 47 13.02 -0.89 -1.44
N SER A 48 11.96 -1.55 -1.86
CA SER A 48 10.61 -1.00 -1.85
C SER A 48 9.62 -2.14 -1.69
N SER A 49 8.44 -1.82 -1.20
CA SER A 49 7.35 -2.79 -1.10
C SER A 49 6.01 -2.14 -1.42
N ILE A 50 5.08 -2.94 -1.91
CA ILE A 50 3.65 -2.60 -2.00
C ILE A 50 2.93 -3.46 -0.98
N LEU A 51 2.11 -2.81 -0.16
CA LEU A 51 1.27 -3.45 0.83
C LEU A 51 -0.19 -3.10 0.53
N LEU A 52 -1.09 -4.09 0.53
CA LEU A 52 -2.53 -3.86 0.49
C LEU A 52 -3.16 -4.31 1.81
N PHE A 53 -3.96 -3.41 2.38
CA PHE A 53 -4.67 -3.63 3.61
C PHE A 53 -6.18 -3.64 3.37
N ASP A 54 -6.88 -4.53 4.06
CA ASP A 54 -8.33 -4.52 4.18
C ASP A 54 -8.69 -3.71 5.43
N VAL A 55 -9.31 -2.55 5.21
CA VAL A 55 -9.69 -1.59 6.25
C VAL A 55 -11.21 -1.60 6.40
N ASN A 56 -11.70 -1.91 7.60
CA ASN A 56 -13.10 -1.72 7.94
C ASN A 56 -13.20 -1.00 9.28
N ALA A 57 -13.57 0.28 9.25
CA ALA A 57 -13.66 1.10 10.46
C ALA A 57 -14.79 0.68 11.40
N ASP A 58 -15.90 0.16 10.87
CA ASP A 58 -17.07 -0.22 11.67
C ASP A 58 -16.79 -1.41 12.58
N VAL A 59 -16.00 -2.37 12.10
CA VAL A 59 -15.56 -3.54 12.90
C VAL A 59 -14.12 -3.44 13.40
N GLY A 60 -13.42 -2.32 13.14
CA GLY A 60 -12.03 -2.12 13.54
C GLY A 60 -11.02 -3.04 12.84
N ARG A 61 -11.30 -3.46 11.60
CA ARG A 61 -10.38 -4.32 10.83
C ARG A 61 -9.29 -3.47 10.16
N PHE A 62 -8.05 -3.90 10.28
CA PHE A 62 -6.92 -3.34 9.54
C PHE A 62 -5.88 -4.44 9.28
N ASP A 63 -6.12 -5.24 8.25
CA ASP A 63 -5.35 -6.47 7.98
C ASP A 63 -4.57 -6.39 6.68
N LEU A 64 -3.30 -6.78 6.72
CA LEU A 64 -2.46 -6.92 5.53
C LEU A 64 -2.86 -8.22 4.80
N PHE A 65 -3.31 -8.11 3.55
CA PHE A 65 -3.67 -9.29 2.73
C PHE A 65 -2.79 -9.46 1.48
N TYR A 66 -2.01 -8.44 1.11
CA TYR A 66 -1.06 -8.53 0.00
C TYR A 66 0.22 -7.76 0.31
N HIS A 67 1.36 -8.37 -0.01
CA HIS A 67 2.66 -7.77 0.13
C HIS A 67 3.57 -8.26 -1.01
N VAL A 68 4.23 -7.34 -1.71
CA VAL A 68 5.24 -7.66 -2.72
C VAL A 68 6.41 -6.71 -2.64
N GLU A 69 7.62 -7.26 -2.70
CA GLU A 69 8.86 -6.49 -2.77
C GLU A 69 9.10 -6.01 -4.21
N THR A 70 9.62 -4.79 -4.35
CA THR A 70 9.92 -4.17 -5.63
C THR A 70 11.23 -3.38 -5.58
N ALA A 71 11.76 -3.01 -6.75
CA ALA A 71 13.03 -2.29 -6.86
C ALA A 71 12.94 -0.78 -6.54
N GLY A 72 11.74 -0.20 -6.44
CA GLY A 72 11.56 1.22 -6.14
C GLY A 72 10.25 1.81 -6.65
N ILE A 73 9.35 2.17 -5.72
CA ILE A 73 8.10 2.86 -6.02
C ILE A 73 8.11 4.21 -5.33
N PHE A 74 7.98 5.27 -6.11
CA PHE A 74 7.85 6.64 -5.58
C PHE A 74 6.39 7.07 -5.52
N ASP A 75 5.57 6.59 -6.45
CA ASP A 75 4.14 6.87 -6.52
C ASP A 75 3.40 5.72 -7.20
N PHE A 76 2.11 5.57 -6.90
CA PHE A 76 1.24 4.59 -7.52
C PHE A 76 -0.17 5.16 -7.66
N LYS A 77 -0.93 4.65 -8.63
CA LYS A 77 -2.35 4.93 -8.74
C LYS A 77 -3.13 3.67 -9.07
N TRP A 78 -4.35 3.59 -8.56
CA TRP A 78 -5.29 2.54 -8.94
C TRP A 78 -5.65 2.65 -10.43
N SER A 79 -5.61 1.51 -11.14
CA SER A 79 -6.02 1.47 -12.56
C SER A 79 -7.54 1.57 -12.69
N PRO A 80 -8.05 2.40 -13.63
CA PRO A 80 -9.48 2.54 -13.88
C PRO A 80 -10.14 1.35 -14.57
N VAL A 81 -9.35 0.39 -15.09
CA VAL A 81 -9.84 -0.68 -15.95
C VAL A 81 -10.29 -1.89 -15.12
N GLY A 82 -11.61 -2.08 -15.09
CA GLY A 82 -12.37 -3.29 -14.74
C GLY A 82 -11.67 -4.34 -13.87
N CYS A 83 -11.80 -4.21 -12.56
CA CYS A 83 -11.48 -5.28 -11.62
C CYS A 83 -12.49 -6.44 -11.78
N ASN A 84 -12.24 -7.35 -12.73
CA ASN A 84 -13.05 -8.55 -12.94
C ASN A 84 -12.89 -9.57 -11.80
N GLY A 85 -13.37 -9.21 -10.60
CA GLY A 85 -13.49 -10.11 -9.44
C GLY A 85 -12.19 -10.48 -8.72
N ASN A 86 -11.02 -10.20 -9.30
CA ASN A 86 -9.72 -10.45 -8.67
C ASN A 86 -9.06 -9.13 -8.25
N VAL A 87 -9.00 -8.85 -6.95
CA VAL A 87 -8.39 -7.63 -6.38
C VAL A 87 -6.92 -7.49 -6.78
N GLY A 88 -6.20 -8.62 -6.94
CA GLY A 88 -4.84 -8.64 -7.47
C GLY A 88 -4.70 -8.16 -8.93
N GLN A 89 -5.82 -8.01 -9.65
CA GLN A 89 -5.88 -7.48 -11.02
C GLN A 89 -6.46 -6.05 -11.10
N CYS A 90 -6.87 -5.44 -9.98
CA CYS A 90 -6.95 -3.98 -9.88
C CYS A 90 -5.50 -3.46 -9.90
N LEU A 91 -4.87 -3.50 -11.08
CA LEU A 91 -3.45 -3.26 -11.21
C LEU A 91 -3.16 -1.86 -10.68
N LEU A 92 -2.40 -1.76 -9.60
CA LEU A 92 -1.69 -0.54 -9.29
C LEU A 92 -0.86 -0.20 -10.52
N LYS A 93 -1.19 0.90 -11.18
CA LYS A 93 -0.31 1.46 -12.19
C LYS A 93 0.84 2.08 -11.41
N LEU A 94 1.88 1.29 -11.23
CA LEU A 94 3.09 1.70 -10.54
C LEU A 94 3.82 2.71 -11.40
N MET A 95 4.09 3.89 -10.84
CA MET A 95 5.09 4.77 -11.42
C MET A 95 6.44 4.33 -10.88
N LEU A 96 6.99 3.28 -11.51
CA LEU A 96 8.34 2.82 -11.24
C LEU A 96 9.33 3.88 -11.76
N MET A 97 10.26 4.32 -10.92
CA MET A 97 11.48 4.95 -11.42
C MET A 97 12.34 3.85 -12.03
N VAL A 98 12.20 3.62 -13.34
CA VAL A 98 13.23 2.92 -14.11
C VAL A 98 14.37 3.91 -14.28
N THR A 99 15.50 3.67 -13.61
CA THR A 99 16.78 4.33 -13.92
C THR A 99 17.54 3.51 -14.94
#